data_AF-A0A7S1A9E3-F1
#
_entry.id   AF-A0A7S1A9E3-F1
#
_cell.length_a   1.000
_cell.length_b   1.000
_cell.length_c   1.000
_cell.angle_alpha   90.00
_cell.angle_beta   90.00
_cell.angle_gamma   90.00
#
_symmetry.space_group_name_H-M   'P 1'
#
loop_
_entity.id
_entity.type
_entity.pdbx_description
1 polymer ?
#
loop_
_entity_poly.entity_id
_entity_poly.type
_entity_poly.pdbx_seq_one_letter_code
_entity_poly.pdbx_strand_id
1 'polypeptide(L)'
;VVSSSSFFLWCRPASRFGMSSAASAPVLPQGNVSQEEEAKRHAQREVVERQRATFAADCSRRWPGLLLGNGQSVVHPTAGAEDLCSADLQVLRSDVQRTRGNDPAFQNSEMLERLESLLVRFCAHEGVRYLQGLHEVAAVFAFVQSMAPEGEFGDAVMVACFVAFVRRFTPFYCDGESLVALRVSLIFLRQLLLFHHPDLHTFLADAEVSPWVYATPWFLTLLGSKTPMSVLLRLWDRYIQRGDGSFLPFVAVALLEADKARIQAVHRDDVHSAVLEISVRTKDQLDRMWEAAEHLQARTLRSFSLRSSRVLRVIGDRLSAPLDEREAWSARLLEESASKERRFLVLPGEVAVLCACAPSGKDAQVGGQSCVVLLDVRRQVEFDAEHLSQSVHIRSRRLDRLVRTASGGRLDGRVSSLPDEVSTSSASGETLLGQAREVHAEIQALVDARWGQGSLSASS
;
A
#
# COMPACT_ATOMS: atom_id res chain seq x y z
N VAL A 1 -16.19 24.69 -10.29
CA VAL A 1 -16.05 24.03 -11.60
C VAL A 1 -14.70 24.41 -12.16
N VAL A 2 -13.66 23.65 -11.82
CA VAL A 2 -12.38 23.63 -12.53
C VAL A 2 -12.05 22.16 -12.69
N SER A 3 -12.16 21.72 -13.95
CA SER A 3 -11.94 20.36 -14.42
C SER A 3 -10.52 19.93 -14.11
N SER A 4 -10.36 18.79 -13.43
CA SER A 4 -9.08 18.12 -13.20
C SER A 4 -8.71 17.38 -14.48
N SER A 5 -8.06 18.09 -15.40
CA SER A 5 -7.48 17.49 -16.61
C SER A 5 -6.26 16.64 -16.24
N SER A 6 -6.35 15.37 -16.62
CA SER A 6 -5.29 14.38 -16.63
C SER A 6 -4.00 14.92 -17.25
N PHE A 7 -2.94 15.01 -16.45
CA PHE A 7 -1.56 15.07 -16.92
C PHE A 7 -0.71 14.16 -16.04
N PHE A 8 -0.34 13.01 -16.59
CA PHE A 8 0.77 12.21 -16.10
C PHE A 8 2.06 12.91 -16.48
N LEU A 9 2.64 13.65 -15.53
CA LEU A 9 4.03 14.11 -15.60
C LEU A 9 4.73 13.61 -14.35
N TRP A 10 5.41 12.48 -14.50
CA TRP A 10 6.45 12.08 -13.57
C TRP A 10 7.52 13.18 -13.56
N CYS A 11 7.62 13.93 -12.45
CA CYS A 11 8.58 15.01 -12.31
C CYS A 11 10.01 14.49 -12.54
N ARG A 12 10.66 15.07 -13.56
CA ARG A 12 12.09 14.98 -13.85
C ARG A 12 12.91 15.25 -12.57
N PRO A 13 14.00 14.51 -12.31
CA PRO A 13 15.08 15.08 -11.50
C PRO A 13 15.70 16.24 -12.30
N ALA A 14 15.63 17.44 -11.75
CA ALA A 14 16.26 18.61 -12.35
C ALA A 14 17.79 18.49 -12.22
N SER A 15 18.45 17.97 -13.26
CA SER A 15 19.87 18.17 -13.51
C SER A 15 20.03 19.21 -14.60
N ARG A 16 20.26 20.47 -14.22
CA ARG A 16 20.97 21.53 -14.98
C ARG A 16 20.83 22.85 -14.22
N PHE A 17 21.76 23.12 -13.31
CA PHE A 17 22.07 24.49 -12.92
C PHE A 17 22.94 25.11 -14.03
N GLY A 18 22.49 26.24 -14.56
CA GLY A 18 23.24 27.04 -15.52
C GLY A 18 24.51 27.60 -14.89
N MET A 19 25.60 27.48 -15.63
CA MET A 19 26.88 28.10 -15.32
C MET A 19 26.74 29.62 -15.36
N SER A 20 27.23 30.31 -14.31
CA SER A 20 27.72 31.67 -14.43
C SER A 20 28.86 31.92 -13.43
N SER A 21 30.01 32.28 -14.01
CA SER A 21 31.14 33.05 -13.48
C SER A 21 31.88 32.57 -12.23
N ALA A 22 33.09 32.09 -12.51
CA ALA A 22 34.27 31.93 -11.68
C ALA A 22 34.39 32.85 -10.44
N ALA A 23 34.52 32.20 -9.28
CA ALA A 23 35.31 32.70 -8.16
C ALA A 23 36.18 31.53 -7.66
N SER A 24 37.49 31.76 -7.62
CA SER A 24 38.56 30.81 -7.34
C SER A 24 38.40 30.16 -5.96
N ALA A 25 38.02 28.89 -5.91
CA ALA A 25 38.08 28.09 -4.68
C ALA A 25 39.49 27.46 -4.55
N PRO A 26 40.05 27.37 -3.34
CA PRO A 26 41.38 26.80 -3.14
C PRO A 26 41.37 25.31 -3.49
N VAL A 27 42.33 24.89 -4.30
CA VAL A 27 42.60 23.48 -4.61
C VAL A 27 42.95 22.77 -3.30
N LEU A 28 41.99 22.03 -2.74
CA LEU A 28 42.26 21.06 -1.69
C LEU A 28 43.09 19.92 -2.29
N PRO A 29 44.10 19.41 -1.57
CA PRO A 29 44.92 18.32 -2.08
C PRO A 29 44.03 17.08 -2.24
N GLN A 30 43.93 16.57 -3.46
CA GLN A 30 43.39 15.24 -3.71
C GLN A 30 44.31 14.25 -3.00
N GLY A 31 43.90 13.78 -1.83
CA GLY A 31 44.59 12.69 -1.15
C GLY A 31 44.58 11.48 -2.09
N ASN A 32 45.78 11.00 -2.46
CA ASN A 32 45.95 9.72 -3.13
C ASN A 32 45.29 8.65 -2.25
N VAL A 33 44.09 8.20 -2.63
CA VAL A 33 43.51 6.96 -2.10
C VAL A 33 44.53 5.88 -2.45
N SER A 34 45.02 5.17 -1.44
CA SER A 34 46.04 4.15 -1.67
C SER A 34 45.48 3.08 -2.61
N GLN A 35 46.28 2.58 -3.56
CA GLN A 35 45.86 1.50 -4.47
C GLN A 35 45.29 0.28 -3.71
N GLU A 36 45.75 0.08 -2.48
CA GLU A 36 45.25 -0.94 -1.56
C GLU A 36 43.79 -0.71 -1.12
N GLU A 37 43.40 0.55 -0.84
CA GLU A 37 42.02 0.90 -0.49
C GLU A 37 41.06 0.74 -1.68
N GLU A 38 41.50 1.06 -2.89
CA GLU A 38 40.72 0.82 -4.12
C GLU A 38 40.53 -0.68 -4.37
N ALA A 39 41.59 -1.48 -4.22
CA ALA A 39 41.52 -2.94 -4.34
C ALA A 39 40.57 -3.55 -3.30
N LYS A 40 40.63 -3.08 -2.04
CA LYS A 40 39.70 -3.50 -0.97
C LYS A 40 38.25 -3.15 -1.30
N ARG A 41 37.98 -1.94 -1.81
CA ARG A 41 36.64 -1.51 -2.25
C ARG A 41 36.13 -2.35 -3.42
N HIS A 42 36.99 -2.67 -4.39
CA HIS A 42 36.64 -3.52 -5.52
C HIS A 42 36.29 -4.94 -5.07
N ALA A 43 37.13 -5.56 -4.24
CA ALA A 43 36.87 -6.89 -3.69
C ALA A 43 35.56 -6.93 -2.91
N GLN A 44 35.26 -5.90 -2.11
CA GLN A 44 33.99 -5.81 -1.39
C GLN A 44 32.79 -5.72 -2.34
N ARG A 45 32.90 -4.96 -3.43
CA ARG A 45 31.84 -4.86 -4.46
C ARG A 45 31.60 -6.22 -5.12
N GLU A 46 32.65 -6.95 -5.49
CA GLU A 46 32.52 -8.29 -6.06
C GLU A 46 31.82 -9.27 -5.11
N VAL A 47 32.13 -9.22 -3.81
CA VAL A 47 31.47 -10.08 -2.81
C VAL A 47 29.98 -9.77 -2.74
N VAL A 48 29.61 -8.49 -2.69
CA VAL A 48 28.20 -8.06 -2.68
C VAL A 48 27.48 -8.52 -3.96
N GLU A 49 28.16 -8.42 -5.09
CA GLU A 49 27.61 -8.79 -6.40
C GLU A 49 27.39 -10.30 -6.53
N ARG A 50 28.34 -11.11 -6.07
CA ARG A 50 28.19 -12.57 -5.97
C ARG A 50 27.03 -12.95 -5.05
N GLN A 51 26.95 -12.35 -3.86
CA GLN A 51 25.83 -12.59 -2.94
C GLN A 51 24.47 -12.20 -3.53
N ARG A 52 24.44 -11.12 -4.32
CA ARG A 52 23.25 -10.67 -5.05
C ARG A 52 22.83 -11.70 -6.10
N ALA A 53 23.76 -12.17 -6.92
CA ALA A 53 23.51 -13.18 -7.95
C ALA A 53 23.06 -14.53 -7.35
N THR A 54 23.75 -15.03 -6.33
CA THR A 54 23.37 -16.27 -5.63
C THR A 54 21.97 -16.18 -5.05
N PHE A 55 21.64 -15.06 -4.39
CA PHE A 55 20.30 -14.88 -3.84
C PHE A 55 19.21 -14.82 -4.93
N ALA A 56 19.51 -14.22 -6.09
CA ALA A 56 18.59 -14.20 -7.23
C ALA A 56 18.36 -15.59 -7.82
N ALA A 57 19.42 -16.40 -7.97
CA ALA A 57 19.31 -17.80 -8.39
C ALA A 57 18.50 -18.64 -7.39
N ASP A 58 18.64 -18.37 -6.11
CA ASP A 58 17.83 -18.99 -5.06
C ASP A 58 16.34 -18.59 -5.16
N CYS A 59 16.05 -17.32 -5.46
CA CYS A 59 14.69 -16.86 -5.74
C CYS A 59 14.08 -17.58 -6.96
N SER A 60 14.87 -17.79 -8.02
CA SER A 60 14.38 -18.44 -9.24
C SER A 60 13.87 -19.87 -8.99
N ARG A 61 14.44 -20.58 -8.01
CA ARG A 61 13.97 -21.90 -7.57
C ARG A 61 12.73 -21.84 -6.66
N ARG A 62 12.66 -20.86 -5.76
CA ARG A 62 11.61 -20.78 -4.73
C ARG A 62 10.31 -20.14 -5.23
N TRP A 63 10.43 -19.05 -5.98
CA TRP A 63 9.27 -18.22 -6.36
C TRP A 63 8.21 -18.95 -7.17
N PRO A 64 8.53 -19.85 -8.12
CA PRO A 64 7.52 -20.61 -8.85
C PRO A 64 6.56 -21.37 -7.93
N GLY A 65 7.09 -22.09 -6.95
CA GLY A 65 6.26 -22.84 -5.99
C GLY A 65 5.37 -21.96 -5.12
N LEU A 66 5.86 -20.79 -4.72
CA LEU A 66 5.12 -19.85 -3.86
C LEU A 66 4.09 -19.01 -4.63
N LEU A 67 4.37 -18.66 -5.89
CA LEU A 67 3.50 -17.82 -6.70
C LEU A 67 2.42 -18.61 -7.43
N LEU A 68 2.81 -19.72 -8.07
CA LEU A 68 1.92 -20.51 -8.93
C LEU A 68 1.20 -21.63 -8.18
N GLY A 69 1.71 -22.03 -7.01
CA GLY A 69 1.24 -23.21 -6.29
C GLY A 69 1.56 -24.51 -7.02
N ASN A 70 1.22 -25.65 -6.41
CA ASN A 70 1.41 -26.96 -7.03
C ASN A 70 0.32 -27.22 -8.08
N GLY A 71 0.59 -26.95 -9.35
CA GLY A 71 -0.22 -27.48 -10.46
C GLY A 71 -1.04 -26.49 -11.29
N GLN A 72 -0.75 -25.18 -11.29
CA GLN A 72 -1.29 -24.32 -12.35
C GLN A 72 -0.54 -24.57 -13.66
N SER A 73 -1.29 -24.89 -14.72
CA SER A 73 -0.75 -24.97 -16.08
C SER A 73 -0.15 -23.61 -16.43
N VAL A 74 1.15 -23.58 -16.73
CA VAL A 74 1.85 -22.39 -17.20
C VAL A 74 1.23 -22.05 -18.55
N VAL A 75 0.27 -21.12 -18.56
CA VAL A 75 -0.28 -20.59 -19.80
C VAL A 75 0.86 -19.90 -20.52
N HIS A 76 1.10 -20.30 -21.76
CA HIS A 76 2.01 -19.60 -22.65
C HIS A 76 1.25 -18.49 -23.35
N PRO A 77 1.33 -17.23 -22.90
CA PRO A 77 0.90 -16.14 -23.75
C PRO A 77 1.75 -16.18 -25.03
N THR A 78 1.09 -16.46 -26.14
CA THR A 78 1.59 -16.32 -27.52
C THR A 78 1.50 -14.88 -28.01
N ALA A 79 1.11 -13.96 -27.12
CA ALA A 79 0.79 -12.58 -27.42
C ALA A 79 2.06 -11.76 -27.71
N GLY A 80 1.98 -10.90 -28.71
CA GLY A 80 3.09 -10.16 -29.31
C GLY A 80 2.94 -8.64 -29.21
N ALA A 81 3.91 -7.89 -29.72
CA ALA A 81 3.89 -6.43 -29.68
C ALA A 81 2.73 -5.83 -30.49
N GLU A 82 2.29 -6.54 -31.53
CA GLU A 82 1.09 -6.26 -32.33
C GLU A 82 -0.21 -6.15 -31.53
N ASP A 83 -0.28 -6.72 -30.32
CA ASP A 83 -1.47 -6.66 -29.47
C ASP A 83 -1.57 -5.35 -28.66
N LEU A 84 -0.53 -4.52 -28.66
CA LEU A 84 -0.49 -3.25 -27.92
C LEU A 84 -0.67 -2.04 -28.86
N CYS A 85 -1.25 -0.96 -28.33
CA CYS A 85 -1.31 0.29 -29.09
C CYS A 85 0.08 0.95 -29.22
N SER A 86 0.31 1.64 -30.33
CA SER A 86 1.61 2.24 -30.66
C SER A 86 2.10 3.25 -29.63
N ALA A 87 1.19 4.00 -29.01
CA ALA A 87 1.51 4.96 -27.96
C ALA A 87 2.03 4.28 -26.69
N ASP A 88 1.36 3.22 -26.23
CA ASP A 88 1.77 2.47 -25.05
C ASP A 88 3.12 1.78 -25.28
N LEU A 89 3.34 1.21 -26.48
CA LEU A 89 4.61 0.59 -26.84
C LEU A 89 5.78 1.59 -26.87
N GLN A 90 5.55 2.84 -27.32
CA GLN A 90 6.56 3.88 -27.31
C GLN A 90 6.98 4.26 -25.88
N VAL A 91 5.99 4.43 -24.98
CA VAL A 91 6.25 4.76 -23.57
C VAL A 91 6.96 3.60 -22.86
N LEU A 92 6.52 2.37 -23.10
CA LEU A 92 7.15 1.15 -22.59
C LEU A 92 8.63 1.09 -22.98
N ARG A 93 8.96 1.26 -24.27
CA ARG A 93 10.35 1.24 -24.74
C ARG A 93 11.20 2.33 -24.12
N SER A 94 10.66 3.55 -24.00
CA SER A 94 11.37 4.64 -23.33
C SER A 94 11.64 4.35 -21.86
N ASP A 95 10.71 3.67 -21.19
CA ASP A 95 10.86 3.26 -19.79
C ASP A 95 11.88 2.14 -19.62
N VAL A 96 11.86 1.13 -20.50
CA VAL A 96 12.86 0.04 -20.52
C VAL A 96 14.27 0.60 -20.63
N GLN A 97 14.52 1.53 -21.57
CA GLN A 97 15.84 2.12 -21.79
C GLN A 97 16.43 2.86 -20.58
N ARG A 98 15.58 3.42 -19.72
CA ARG A 98 16.01 4.16 -18.52
C ARG A 98 15.91 3.34 -17.23
N THR A 99 15.42 2.10 -17.31
CA THR A 99 15.19 1.23 -16.15
C THR A 99 16.52 0.93 -15.46
N ARG A 100 16.65 1.36 -14.20
CA ARG A 100 17.83 1.09 -13.36
C ARG A 100 19.18 1.35 -14.04
N GLY A 101 19.30 2.41 -14.86
CA GLY A 101 20.51 2.67 -15.66
C GLY A 101 21.84 2.82 -14.91
N ASN A 102 21.80 2.99 -13.58
CA ASN A 102 22.99 2.99 -12.71
C ASN A 102 23.48 1.57 -12.32
N ASP A 103 22.69 0.54 -12.61
CA ASP A 103 23.01 -0.86 -12.31
C ASP A 103 23.59 -1.54 -13.56
N PRO A 104 24.84 -2.06 -13.52
CA PRO A 104 25.48 -2.67 -14.69
C PRO A 104 24.68 -3.80 -15.34
N ALA A 105 23.86 -4.52 -14.57
CA ALA A 105 23.02 -5.59 -15.09
C ALA A 105 21.96 -5.10 -16.08
N PHE A 106 21.58 -3.81 -16.02
CA PHE A 106 20.56 -3.19 -16.86
C PHE A 106 21.13 -2.35 -18.01
N GLN A 107 22.44 -2.42 -18.22
CA GLN A 107 23.12 -1.72 -19.33
C GLN A 107 23.34 -2.65 -20.55
N ASN A 108 23.09 -3.95 -20.41
CA ASN A 108 23.25 -4.90 -21.50
C ASN A 108 21.96 -5.01 -22.35
N SER A 109 22.11 -5.29 -23.66
CA SER A 109 20.96 -5.36 -24.58
C SER A 109 20.03 -6.53 -24.27
N GLU A 110 20.57 -7.66 -23.83
CA GLU A 110 19.80 -8.87 -23.55
C GLU A 110 18.79 -8.66 -22.40
N MET A 111 19.18 -7.92 -21.35
CA MET A 111 18.30 -7.55 -20.25
C MET A 111 17.19 -6.62 -20.72
N LEU A 112 17.51 -5.64 -21.56
CA LEU A 112 16.53 -4.70 -22.11
C LEU A 112 15.52 -5.41 -23.01
N GLU A 113 15.97 -6.33 -23.87
CA GLU A 113 15.11 -7.18 -24.71
C GLU A 113 14.20 -8.08 -23.86
N ARG A 114 14.74 -8.67 -22.78
CA ARG A 114 14.01 -9.49 -21.83
C ARG A 114 12.94 -8.69 -21.07
N LEU A 115 13.27 -7.48 -20.64
CA LEU A 115 12.33 -6.52 -20.02
C LEU A 115 11.20 -6.16 -20.98
N GLU A 116 11.53 -5.75 -22.21
CA GLU A 116 10.53 -5.40 -23.23
C GLU A 116 9.61 -6.59 -23.52
N SER A 117 10.18 -7.78 -23.75
CA SER A 117 9.43 -9.02 -23.98
C SER A 117 8.49 -9.36 -22.83
N LEU A 118 8.97 -9.32 -21.57
CA LEU A 118 8.14 -9.60 -20.40
C LEU A 118 6.97 -8.62 -20.28
N LEU A 119 7.23 -7.32 -20.46
CA LEU A 119 6.20 -6.27 -20.35
C LEU A 119 5.14 -6.39 -21.45
N VAL A 120 5.57 -6.60 -22.71
CA VAL A 120 4.66 -6.82 -23.85
C VAL A 120 3.77 -8.03 -23.59
N ARG A 121 4.37 -9.17 -23.22
CA ARG A 121 3.63 -10.41 -22.97
C ARG A 121 2.67 -10.28 -21.80
N PHE A 122 3.04 -9.55 -20.75
CA PHE A 122 2.14 -9.28 -19.62
C PHE A 122 0.95 -8.42 -20.04
N CYS A 123 1.19 -7.26 -20.67
CA CYS A 123 0.13 -6.34 -21.08
C CYS A 123 -0.86 -7.01 -22.03
N ALA A 124 -0.35 -7.78 -22.99
CA ALA A 124 -1.19 -8.49 -23.93
C ALA A 124 -1.94 -9.67 -23.28
N HIS A 125 -1.31 -10.43 -22.36
CA HIS A 125 -1.97 -11.51 -21.63
C HIS A 125 -3.10 -11.01 -20.72
N GLU A 126 -2.87 -9.94 -19.96
CA GLU A 126 -3.89 -9.37 -19.07
C GLU A 126 -4.91 -8.49 -19.80
N GLY A 127 -4.66 -8.15 -21.08
CA GLY A 127 -5.51 -7.22 -21.84
C GLY A 127 -5.51 -5.82 -21.23
N VAL A 128 -4.37 -5.36 -20.71
CA VAL A 128 -4.23 -4.07 -20.02
C VAL A 128 -3.27 -3.15 -20.77
N ARG A 129 -3.51 -1.84 -20.64
CA ARG A 129 -2.60 -0.81 -21.13
C ARG A 129 -1.32 -0.77 -20.30
N TYR A 130 -0.23 -0.35 -20.93
CA TYR A 130 1.02 -0.13 -20.22
C TYR A 130 0.89 1.10 -19.29
N LEU A 131 1.21 0.91 -18.01
CA LEU A 131 1.26 1.97 -17.01
C LEU A 131 2.69 2.17 -16.51
N GLN A 132 3.14 3.43 -16.49
CA GLN A 132 4.46 3.81 -16.02
C GLN A 132 4.71 3.29 -14.59
N GLY A 133 5.88 2.70 -14.40
CA GLY A 133 6.31 2.05 -13.15
C GLY A 133 6.34 0.52 -13.26
N LEU A 134 5.58 -0.08 -14.19
CA LEU A 134 5.56 -1.54 -14.36
C LEU A 134 6.93 -2.10 -14.74
N HIS A 135 7.74 -1.34 -15.49
CA HIS A 135 9.13 -1.67 -15.81
C HIS A 135 10.00 -1.91 -14.57
N GLU A 136 9.82 -1.15 -13.48
CA GLU A 136 10.56 -1.37 -12.23
C GLU A 136 10.17 -2.69 -11.57
N VAL A 137 8.91 -3.13 -11.76
CA VAL A 137 8.43 -4.41 -11.25
C VAL A 137 8.98 -5.56 -12.09
N ALA A 138 8.89 -5.43 -13.42
CA ALA A 138 9.40 -6.41 -14.38
C ALA A 138 10.92 -6.60 -14.29
N ALA A 139 11.66 -5.53 -13.98
CA ALA A 139 13.11 -5.54 -13.79
C ALA A 139 13.59 -6.61 -12.80
N VAL A 140 12.84 -6.84 -11.72
CA VAL A 140 13.23 -7.84 -10.71
C VAL A 140 13.12 -9.25 -11.28
N PHE A 141 12.06 -9.55 -12.02
CA PHE A 141 11.87 -10.87 -12.64
C PHE A 141 12.87 -11.13 -13.78
N ALA A 142 13.13 -10.12 -14.61
CA ALA A 142 14.15 -10.19 -15.65
C ALA A 142 15.56 -10.42 -15.04
N PHE A 143 15.87 -9.73 -13.93
CA PHE A 143 17.11 -9.94 -13.18
C PHE A 143 17.20 -11.35 -12.58
N VAL A 144 16.15 -11.84 -11.92
CA VAL A 144 16.09 -13.20 -11.38
C VAL A 144 16.31 -14.24 -12.48
N GLN A 145 15.65 -14.08 -13.62
CA GLN A 145 15.86 -14.95 -14.76
C GLN A 145 17.30 -14.90 -15.27
N SER A 146 17.97 -13.74 -15.25
CA SER A 146 19.34 -13.61 -15.78
C SER A 146 20.38 -14.29 -14.89
N MET A 147 20.05 -14.51 -13.63
CA MET A 147 20.89 -15.17 -12.64
C MET A 147 20.49 -16.63 -12.42
N ALA A 148 19.37 -17.07 -13.01
CA ALA A 148 18.86 -18.42 -12.84
C ALA A 148 19.76 -19.43 -13.58
N PRO A 149 19.98 -20.62 -13.00
CA PRO A 149 20.57 -21.73 -13.74
C PRO A 149 19.73 -22.09 -14.96
N GLU A 150 20.39 -22.65 -15.99
CA GLU A 150 19.73 -23.06 -17.22
C GLU A 150 18.54 -23.99 -16.93
N GLY A 151 17.37 -23.63 -17.46
CA GLY A 151 16.15 -24.42 -17.36
C GLY A 151 15.31 -24.23 -16.07
N GLU A 152 15.81 -23.59 -15.02
CA GLU A 152 15.06 -23.47 -13.75
C GLU A 152 13.99 -22.37 -13.76
N PHE A 153 14.21 -21.30 -14.52
CA PHE A 153 13.30 -20.13 -14.58
C PHE A 153 13.13 -19.62 -16.00
N GLY A 154 12.76 -20.53 -16.91
CA GLY A 154 12.54 -20.19 -18.32
C GLY A 154 11.41 -19.17 -18.53
N ASP A 155 11.32 -18.64 -19.76
CA ASP A 155 10.42 -17.51 -20.09
C ASP A 155 8.97 -17.73 -19.69
N ALA A 156 8.44 -18.93 -19.90
CA ALA A 156 7.07 -19.26 -19.56
C ALA A 156 6.83 -19.19 -18.04
N VAL A 157 7.77 -19.73 -17.25
CA VAL A 157 7.72 -19.70 -15.78
C VAL A 157 7.85 -18.26 -15.28
N MET A 158 8.77 -17.48 -15.86
CA MET A 158 8.93 -16.07 -15.52
C MET A 158 7.65 -15.28 -15.76
N VAL A 159 7.03 -15.39 -16.94
CA VAL A 159 5.79 -14.67 -17.28
C VAL A 159 4.65 -15.10 -16.35
N ALA A 160 4.48 -16.40 -16.11
CA ALA A 160 3.44 -16.86 -15.19
C ALA A 160 3.65 -16.34 -13.76
N CYS A 161 4.90 -16.39 -13.27
CA CYS A 161 5.24 -15.85 -11.95
C CYS A 161 5.00 -14.34 -11.88
N PHE A 162 5.35 -13.60 -12.93
CA PHE A 162 5.13 -12.16 -13.02
C PHE A 162 3.64 -11.81 -13.01
N VAL A 163 2.81 -12.50 -13.80
CA VAL A 163 1.35 -12.35 -13.78
C VAL A 163 0.78 -12.62 -12.39
N ALA A 164 1.17 -13.75 -11.78
CA ALA A 164 0.71 -14.12 -10.44
C ALA A 164 1.14 -13.09 -9.37
N PHE A 165 2.36 -12.57 -9.49
CA PHE A 165 2.88 -11.52 -8.61
C PHE A 165 2.11 -10.21 -8.76
N VAL A 166 1.91 -9.73 -9.99
CA VAL A 166 1.22 -8.46 -10.25
C VAL A 166 -0.22 -8.52 -9.74
N ARG A 167 -0.95 -9.60 -10.05
CA ARG A 167 -2.32 -9.81 -9.55
C ARG A 167 -2.41 -9.82 -8.02
N ARG A 168 -1.39 -10.35 -7.32
CA ARG A 168 -1.41 -10.55 -5.87
C ARG A 168 -0.91 -9.34 -5.07
N PHE A 169 0.15 -8.67 -5.54
CA PHE A 169 0.85 -7.65 -4.76
C PHE A 169 0.75 -6.24 -5.34
N THR A 170 0.51 -6.12 -6.65
CA THR A 170 0.37 -4.83 -7.33
C THR A 170 -0.83 -4.85 -8.28
N PRO A 171 -2.05 -5.18 -7.79
CA PRO A 171 -3.24 -5.33 -8.65
C PRO A 171 -3.61 -4.04 -9.37
N PHE A 172 -3.06 -2.91 -8.94
CA PHE A 172 -3.23 -1.56 -9.49
C PHE A 172 -2.93 -1.46 -11.00
N TYR A 173 -2.06 -2.32 -11.52
CA TYR A 173 -1.76 -2.37 -12.96
C TYR A 173 -2.91 -2.95 -13.80
N CYS A 174 -3.92 -3.54 -13.15
CA CYS A 174 -5.12 -4.05 -13.78
C CYS A 174 -6.33 -3.10 -13.61
N ASP A 175 -6.17 -1.94 -12.95
CA ASP A 175 -7.25 -0.99 -12.61
C ASP A 175 -7.74 -0.13 -13.78
N GLY A 176 -7.01 -0.09 -14.89
CA GLY A 176 -7.19 0.92 -15.95
C GLY A 176 -6.82 2.33 -15.49
N GLU A 177 -7.35 3.36 -16.14
CA GLU A 177 -6.98 4.77 -15.88
C GLU A 177 -7.44 5.29 -14.50
N SER A 178 -8.45 4.63 -13.91
CA SER A 178 -9.04 5.06 -12.65
C SER A 178 -8.15 4.81 -11.42
N LEU A 179 -7.23 3.84 -11.50
CA LEU A 179 -6.35 3.43 -10.39
C LEU A 179 -7.11 3.25 -9.07
N VAL A 180 -8.32 2.68 -9.15
CA VAL A 180 -9.27 2.60 -8.03
C VAL A 180 -8.72 1.78 -6.85
N ALA A 181 -8.07 0.65 -7.10
CA ALA A 181 -7.46 -0.16 -6.04
C ALA A 181 -6.29 0.57 -5.39
N LEU A 182 -5.50 1.34 -6.16
CA LEU A 182 -4.43 2.18 -5.61
C LEU A 182 -5.01 3.27 -4.70
N ARG A 183 -6.01 4.02 -5.18
CA ARG A 183 -6.66 5.10 -4.41
C ARG A 183 -7.25 4.58 -3.10
N VAL A 184 -7.92 3.44 -3.15
CA VAL A 184 -8.47 2.77 -1.96
C VAL A 184 -7.37 2.29 -1.01
N SER A 185 -6.27 1.75 -1.55
CA SER A 185 -5.11 1.35 -0.74
C SER A 185 -4.45 2.53 -0.02
N LEU A 186 -4.40 3.70 -0.66
CA LEU A 186 -3.89 4.93 -0.05
C LEU A 186 -4.83 5.48 1.04
N ILE A 187 -6.13 5.24 0.94
CA ILE A 187 -7.09 5.53 2.02
C ILE A 187 -6.79 4.62 3.22
N PHE A 188 -6.59 3.31 3.00
CA PHE A 188 -6.20 2.39 4.08
C PHE A 188 -4.87 2.78 4.73
N LEU A 189 -3.87 3.20 3.94
CA LEU A 189 -2.62 3.76 4.45
C LEU A 189 -2.90 4.96 5.37
N ARG A 190 -3.67 5.93 4.90
CA ARG A 190 -3.98 7.14 5.68
C ARG A 190 -4.68 6.81 7.00
N GLN A 191 -5.66 5.91 6.98
CA GLN A 191 -6.38 5.48 8.17
C GLN A 191 -5.45 4.76 9.16
N LEU A 192 -4.56 3.90 8.65
CA LEU A 192 -3.60 3.18 9.46
C LEU A 192 -2.55 4.10 10.08
N LEU A 193 -2.08 5.09 9.33
CA LEU A 193 -1.21 6.14 9.84
C LEU A 193 -1.90 6.95 10.94
N LEU A 194 -3.16 7.34 10.74
CA LEU A 194 -3.95 8.05 11.75
C LEU A 194 -4.12 7.22 13.03
N PHE A 195 -4.29 5.90 12.90
CA PHE A 195 -4.49 5.01 14.04
C PHE A 195 -3.22 4.84 14.89
N HIS A 196 -2.05 4.65 14.27
CA HIS A 196 -0.79 4.41 14.99
C HIS A 196 0.01 5.68 15.30
N HIS A 197 0.00 6.65 14.40
CA HIS A 197 0.79 7.89 14.48
C HIS A 197 -0.08 9.11 14.15
N PRO A 198 -1.07 9.47 15.00
CA PRO A 198 -1.99 10.58 14.74
C PRO A 198 -1.28 11.93 14.65
N ASP A 199 -0.15 12.10 15.34
CA ASP A 199 0.69 13.29 15.30
C ASP A 199 1.37 13.45 13.94
N LEU A 200 1.95 12.37 13.40
CA LEU A 200 2.56 12.37 12.07
C LEU A 200 1.51 12.55 10.97
N HIS A 201 0.35 11.88 11.09
CA HIS A 201 -0.77 12.08 10.17
C HIS A 201 -1.20 13.56 10.14
N THR A 202 -1.37 14.18 11.32
CA THR A 202 -1.80 15.59 11.42
C THR A 202 -0.74 16.53 10.86
N PHE A 203 0.54 16.30 11.17
CA PHE A 203 1.64 17.10 10.61
C PHE A 203 1.68 17.06 9.08
N LEU A 204 1.56 15.88 8.48
CA LEU A 204 1.51 15.74 7.01
C LEU A 204 0.26 16.39 6.41
N ALA A 205 -0.89 16.27 7.08
CA ALA A 205 -2.13 16.91 6.65
C ALA A 205 -2.05 18.45 6.71
N ASP A 206 -1.46 19.00 7.78
CA ASP A 206 -1.22 20.43 7.94
C ASP A 206 -0.21 20.93 6.92
N ALA A 207 0.78 20.13 6.53
CA ALA A 207 1.70 20.43 5.43
C ALA A 207 1.08 20.20 4.02
N GLU A 208 -0.21 19.84 3.94
CA GLU A 208 -0.92 19.54 2.68
C GLU A 208 -0.26 18.44 1.83
N VAL A 209 0.49 17.54 2.46
CA VAL A 209 1.18 16.44 1.79
C VAL A 209 0.25 15.24 1.63
N SER A 210 -0.33 15.10 0.44
CA SER A 210 -1.19 13.96 0.11
C SER A 210 -0.41 12.65 0.01
N PRO A 211 -0.92 11.52 0.57
CA PRO A 211 -0.37 10.18 0.34
C PRO A 211 -0.22 9.81 -1.14
N TRP A 212 -1.04 10.39 -2.00
CA TRP A 212 -0.92 10.21 -3.45
C TRP A 212 0.46 10.58 -3.98
N VAL A 213 1.11 11.60 -3.42
CA VAL A 213 2.38 12.08 -3.98
C VAL A 213 3.55 11.19 -3.57
N TYR A 214 3.62 10.82 -2.30
CA TYR A 214 4.77 10.07 -1.79
C TYR A 214 4.60 8.55 -1.82
N ALA A 215 3.40 8.03 -1.63
CA ALA A 215 3.17 6.59 -1.50
C ALA A 215 2.78 5.93 -2.83
N THR A 216 2.32 6.66 -3.85
CA THR A 216 2.03 6.06 -5.17
C THR A 216 3.23 5.26 -5.71
N PRO A 217 4.48 5.76 -5.72
CA PRO A 217 5.63 4.97 -6.14
C PRO A 217 5.86 3.73 -5.27
N TRP A 218 5.60 3.82 -3.96
CA TRP A 218 5.76 2.69 -3.03
C TRP A 218 4.76 1.58 -3.33
N PHE A 219 3.51 1.94 -3.63
CA PHE A 219 2.43 0.99 -3.90
C PHE A 219 2.55 0.39 -5.30
N LEU A 220 2.76 1.23 -6.32
CA LEU A 220 2.90 0.76 -7.70
C LEU A 220 4.11 -0.18 -7.85
N THR A 221 5.26 0.16 -7.26
CA THR A 221 6.49 -0.63 -7.48
C THR A 221 6.80 -1.63 -6.36
N LEU A 222 5.92 -1.80 -5.37
CA LEU A 222 6.18 -2.55 -4.13
C LEU A 222 7.55 -2.17 -3.52
N LEU A 223 7.75 -0.86 -3.32
CA LEU A 223 8.99 -0.20 -2.91
C LEU A 223 10.19 -0.36 -3.87
N GLY A 224 10.00 -0.86 -5.08
CA GLY A 224 11.06 -1.13 -6.05
C GLY A 224 11.80 0.10 -6.57
N SER A 225 11.11 1.21 -6.82
CA SER A 225 11.67 2.38 -7.54
C SER A 225 12.93 3.01 -6.93
N LYS A 226 13.11 2.98 -5.61
CA LYS A 226 14.26 3.60 -4.91
C LYS A 226 15.11 2.59 -4.13
N THR A 227 14.75 1.31 -4.19
CA THR A 227 15.39 0.25 -3.39
C THR A 227 16.46 -0.46 -4.24
N PRO A 228 17.73 -0.53 -3.77
CA PRO A 228 18.78 -1.28 -4.44
C PRO A 228 18.38 -2.74 -4.68
N MET A 229 18.78 -3.32 -5.83
CA MET A 229 18.33 -4.67 -6.23
C MET A 229 18.61 -5.75 -5.16
N SER A 230 19.76 -5.69 -4.49
CA SER A 230 20.14 -6.65 -3.44
C SER A 230 19.18 -6.65 -2.24
N VAL A 231 18.66 -5.48 -1.85
CA VAL A 231 17.68 -5.30 -0.78
C VAL A 231 16.28 -5.63 -1.29
N LEU A 232 15.96 -5.22 -2.52
CA LEU A 232 14.66 -5.44 -3.14
C LEU A 232 14.34 -6.93 -3.28
N LEU A 233 15.32 -7.75 -3.71
CA LEU A 233 15.15 -9.20 -3.79
C LEU A 233 14.77 -9.81 -2.44
N ARG A 234 15.36 -9.34 -1.33
CA ARG A 234 15.05 -9.82 0.03
C ARG A 234 13.67 -9.38 0.49
N LEU A 235 13.30 -8.12 0.21
CA LEU A 235 11.98 -7.60 0.49
C LEU A 235 10.91 -8.44 -0.22
N TRP A 236 11.10 -8.71 -1.51
CA TRP A 236 10.14 -9.45 -2.32
C TRP A 236 10.10 -10.93 -1.98
N ASP A 237 11.25 -11.55 -1.68
CA ASP A 237 11.30 -12.93 -1.18
C ASP A 237 10.48 -13.08 0.10
N ARG A 238 10.53 -12.11 1.05
CA ARG A 238 9.66 -12.09 2.23
C ARG A 238 8.19 -11.88 1.89
N TYR A 239 7.86 -10.95 0.99
CA TYR A 239 6.48 -10.73 0.55
C TYR A 239 5.85 -11.96 -0.09
N ILE A 240 6.59 -12.61 -0.98
CA ILE A 240 6.14 -13.80 -1.70
C ILE A 240 5.95 -14.97 -0.72
N GLN A 241 6.87 -15.17 0.23
CA GLN A 241 6.71 -16.17 1.31
C GLN A 241 5.50 -15.88 2.19
N ARG A 242 5.28 -14.60 2.54
CA ARG A 242 4.17 -14.18 3.37
C ARG A 242 2.81 -14.36 2.67
N GLY A 243 2.75 -14.14 1.35
CA GLY A 243 1.55 -14.34 0.53
C GLY A 243 0.41 -13.35 0.79
N ASP A 244 0.66 -12.25 1.50
CA ASP A 244 -0.36 -11.29 1.94
C ASP A 244 -0.15 -9.92 1.28
N GLY A 245 -0.91 -9.63 0.21
CA GLY A 245 -0.90 -8.33 -0.47
C GLY A 245 -1.45 -7.17 0.36
N SER A 246 -2.22 -7.46 1.42
CA SER A 246 -2.77 -6.43 2.31
C SER A 246 -1.75 -5.89 3.33
N PHE A 247 -0.53 -6.41 3.32
CA PHE A 247 0.52 -6.05 4.26
C PHE A 247 1.22 -4.71 3.92
N LEU A 248 1.16 -4.24 2.67
CA LEU A 248 1.87 -3.05 2.21
C LEU A 248 1.54 -1.75 2.96
N PRO A 249 0.28 -1.46 3.36
CA PRO A 249 -0.01 -0.32 4.22
C PRO A 249 0.79 -0.32 5.54
N PHE A 250 1.02 -1.48 6.16
CA PHE A 250 1.81 -1.58 7.39
C PHE A 250 3.28 -1.28 7.14
N VAL A 251 3.83 -1.80 6.05
CA VAL A 251 5.20 -1.50 5.63
C VAL A 251 5.37 0.00 5.32
N ALA A 252 4.39 0.62 4.65
CA ALA A 252 4.43 2.06 4.37
C ALA A 252 4.33 2.91 5.65
N VAL A 253 3.54 2.51 6.65
CA VAL A 253 3.52 3.20 7.97
C VAL A 253 4.83 2.99 8.73
N ALA A 254 5.40 1.78 8.74
CA ALA A 254 6.69 1.52 9.36
C ALA A 254 7.82 2.34 8.71
N LEU A 255 7.76 2.53 7.41
CA LEU A 255 8.69 3.36 6.65
C LEU A 255 8.57 4.84 7.03
N LEU A 256 7.35 5.36 7.19
CA LEU A 256 7.10 6.71 7.70
C LEU A 256 7.53 6.87 9.17
N GLU A 257 7.33 5.86 10.00
CA GLU A 257 7.72 5.83 11.40
C GLU A 257 9.25 5.91 11.57
N ALA A 258 10.01 5.17 10.75
CA ALA A 258 11.47 5.19 10.79
C ALA A 258 12.06 6.57 10.48
N ASP A 259 11.40 7.37 9.64
CA ASP A 259 11.81 8.72 9.25
C ASP A 259 11.07 9.84 10.00
N LYS A 260 10.17 9.49 10.93
CA LYS A 260 9.27 10.43 11.62
C LYS A 260 10.00 11.65 12.21
N ALA A 261 11.07 11.41 12.97
CA ALA A 261 11.83 12.47 13.60
C ALA A 261 12.46 13.43 12.58
N ARG A 262 12.95 12.91 11.44
CA ARG A 262 13.51 13.71 10.36
C ARG A 262 12.41 14.53 9.66
N ILE A 263 11.26 13.92 9.39
CA ILE A 263 10.11 14.58 8.75
C ILE A 263 9.58 15.73 9.64
N GLN A 264 9.53 15.53 10.95
CA GLN A 264 9.04 16.56 11.89
C GLN A 264 10.07 17.65 12.21
N ALA A 265 11.35 17.42 11.91
CA ALA A 265 12.43 18.38 12.15
C ALA A 265 12.62 19.40 11.01
N VAL A 266 12.14 19.11 9.80
CA VAL A 266 12.28 20.02 8.66
C VAL A 266 11.27 21.17 8.72
N HIS A 267 11.56 22.26 8.02
CA HIS A 267 10.61 23.35 7.84
C HIS A 267 9.38 22.87 7.06
N ARG A 268 8.21 23.49 7.28
CA ARG A 268 6.93 23.07 6.66
C ARG A 268 7.02 23.00 5.12
N ASP A 269 7.76 23.92 4.51
CA ASP A 269 7.92 24.00 3.05
C ASP A 269 8.78 22.84 2.49
N ASP A 270 9.61 22.21 3.33
CA ASP A 270 10.52 21.12 2.93
C ASP A 270 9.96 19.72 3.20
N VAL A 271 8.81 19.61 3.88
CA VAL A 271 8.19 18.33 4.24
C VAL A 271 7.94 17.47 3.01
N HIS A 272 7.49 18.08 1.91
CA HIS A 272 7.22 17.36 0.66
C HIS A 272 8.47 16.65 0.11
N SER A 273 9.60 17.36 0.08
CA SER A 273 10.90 16.80 -0.33
C SER A 273 11.37 15.73 0.64
N ALA A 274 11.24 15.99 1.95
CA ALA A 274 11.68 15.06 2.98
C ALA A 274 10.97 13.70 2.90
N VAL A 275 9.67 13.68 2.62
CA VAL A 275 8.90 12.43 2.48
C VAL A 275 9.21 11.71 1.18
N LEU A 276 9.48 12.45 0.08
CA LEU A 276 9.88 11.85 -1.18
C LEU A 276 11.25 11.15 -1.10
N GLU A 277 12.16 11.60 -0.25
CA GLU A 277 13.50 10.98 -0.11
C GLU A 277 13.52 9.64 0.64
N ILE A 278 12.42 9.31 1.32
CA ILE A 278 12.30 8.08 2.11
C ILE A 278 12.51 6.86 1.21
N SER A 279 13.42 5.98 1.64
CA SER A 279 13.82 4.77 0.89
C SER A 279 14.51 3.76 1.80
N VAL A 280 14.42 2.49 1.45
CA VAL A 280 15.14 1.40 2.12
C VAL A 280 16.39 1.07 1.31
N ARG A 281 17.58 1.29 1.89
CA ARG A 281 18.85 1.17 1.16
C ARG A 281 19.73 0.04 1.63
N THR A 282 19.50 -0.47 2.84
CA THR A 282 20.34 -1.49 3.48
C THR A 282 19.48 -2.64 3.99
N LYS A 283 20.11 -3.81 4.18
CA LYS A 283 19.47 -4.98 4.78
C LYS A 283 18.96 -4.67 6.20
N ASP A 284 19.76 -3.97 7.01
CA ASP A 284 19.36 -3.69 8.39
C ASP A 284 18.16 -2.73 8.48
N GLN A 285 18.07 -1.76 7.55
CA GLN A 285 16.88 -0.92 7.43
C GLN A 285 15.65 -1.74 7.02
N LEU A 286 15.81 -2.68 6.09
CA LEU A 286 14.75 -3.60 5.69
C LEU A 286 14.29 -4.46 6.87
N ASP A 287 15.22 -5.02 7.65
CA ASP A 287 14.93 -5.87 8.80
C ASP A 287 14.13 -5.12 9.86
N ARG A 288 14.60 -3.93 10.27
CA ARG A 288 13.88 -3.09 11.24
C ARG A 288 12.51 -2.63 10.74
N MET A 289 12.41 -2.22 9.47
CA MET A 289 11.14 -1.81 8.87
C MET A 289 10.14 -2.96 8.84
N TRP A 290 10.60 -4.17 8.49
CA TRP A 290 9.76 -5.35 8.41
C TRP A 290 9.22 -5.75 9.80
N GLU A 291 10.10 -5.81 10.80
CA GLU A 291 9.72 -6.09 12.20
C GLU A 291 8.73 -5.05 12.74
N ALA A 292 8.97 -3.76 12.47
CA ALA A 292 8.05 -2.69 12.84
C ALA A 292 6.68 -2.86 12.16
N ALA A 293 6.64 -3.24 10.88
CA ALA A 293 5.40 -3.49 10.16
C ALA A 293 4.61 -4.68 10.74
N GLU A 294 5.28 -5.76 11.14
CA GLU A 294 4.65 -6.90 11.81
C GLU A 294 4.10 -6.50 13.18
N HIS A 295 4.83 -5.69 13.94
CA HIS A 295 4.38 -5.16 15.22
C HIS A 295 3.15 -4.24 15.07
N LEU A 296 3.16 -3.36 14.07
CA LEU A 296 2.01 -2.51 13.74
C LEU A 296 0.79 -3.38 13.39
N GLN A 297 0.96 -4.41 12.57
CA GLN A 297 -0.13 -5.31 12.22
C GLN A 297 -0.69 -6.06 13.43
N ALA A 298 0.17 -6.60 14.29
CA ALA A 298 -0.23 -7.31 15.50
C ALA A 298 -1.05 -6.43 16.47
N ARG A 299 -0.79 -5.11 16.48
CA ARG A 299 -1.50 -4.12 17.29
C ARG A 299 -2.69 -3.48 16.59
N THR A 300 -2.97 -3.86 15.34
CA THR A 300 -4.11 -3.36 14.57
C THR A 300 -5.28 -4.29 14.70
N LEU A 301 -6.48 -3.73 14.81
CA LEU A 301 -7.73 -4.49 14.84
C LEU A 301 -7.85 -5.37 13.59
N ARG A 302 -8.24 -6.63 13.79
CA ARG A 302 -8.36 -7.64 12.74
C ARG A 302 -9.39 -7.25 11.69
N SER A 303 -10.40 -6.45 12.08
CA SER A 303 -11.36 -5.82 11.17
C SER A 303 -10.69 -5.03 10.06
N PHE A 304 -9.58 -4.35 10.33
CA PHE A 304 -8.87 -3.58 9.31
C PHE A 304 -8.33 -4.49 8.20
N SER A 305 -7.58 -5.55 8.57
CA SER A 305 -7.02 -6.49 7.59
C SER A 305 -8.09 -7.28 6.85
N LEU A 306 -9.16 -7.70 7.54
CA LEU A 306 -10.28 -8.38 6.89
C LEU A 306 -11.00 -7.47 5.89
N ARG A 307 -11.23 -6.21 6.27
CA ARG A 307 -11.87 -5.21 5.42
C ARG A 307 -11.00 -4.87 4.21
N SER A 308 -9.72 -4.57 4.42
CA SER A 308 -8.82 -4.18 3.32
C SER A 308 -8.66 -5.30 2.30
N SER A 309 -8.44 -6.53 2.77
CA SER A 309 -8.36 -7.72 1.90
C SER A 309 -9.64 -7.93 1.09
N ARG A 310 -10.82 -7.86 1.73
CA ARG A 310 -12.10 -8.06 1.03
C ARG A 310 -12.42 -6.96 0.04
N VAL A 311 -12.20 -5.69 0.41
CA VAL A 311 -12.46 -4.55 -0.48
C VAL A 311 -11.58 -4.65 -1.73
N LEU A 312 -10.29 -4.97 -1.57
CA LEU A 312 -9.39 -5.14 -2.72
C LEU A 312 -9.78 -6.34 -3.58
N ARG A 313 -10.28 -7.44 -2.99
CA ARG A 313 -10.83 -8.58 -3.75
C ARG A 313 -12.06 -8.18 -4.56
N VAL A 314 -13.03 -7.49 -3.95
CA VAL A 314 -14.24 -7.00 -4.65
C VAL A 314 -13.87 -6.05 -5.79
N ILE A 315 -12.88 -5.18 -5.57
CA ILE A 315 -12.35 -4.32 -6.64
C ILE A 315 -11.77 -5.18 -7.76
N GLY A 316 -10.92 -6.16 -7.46
CA GLY A 316 -10.37 -7.08 -8.46
C GLY A 316 -11.44 -7.81 -9.27
N ASP A 317 -12.47 -8.34 -8.61
CA ASP A 317 -13.58 -9.05 -9.26
C ASP A 317 -14.35 -8.10 -10.21
N ARG A 318 -14.60 -6.85 -9.78
CA ARG A 318 -15.27 -5.83 -10.59
C ARG A 318 -14.43 -5.34 -11.76
N LEU A 319 -13.12 -5.33 -11.62
CA LEU A 319 -12.18 -5.02 -12.70
C LEU A 319 -12.12 -6.11 -13.77
N SER A 320 -12.90 -7.19 -13.67
CA SER A 320 -13.11 -8.14 -14.77
C SER A 320 -14.28 -7.77 -15.69
N ALA A 321 -15.13 -6.79 -15.33
CA ALA A 321 -16.32 -6.37 -16.10
C ALA A 321 -15.98 -5.63 -17.42
N PRO A 322 -16.91 -5.19 -18.28
CA PRO A 322 -16.59 -4.30 -19.42
C PRO A 322 -16.04 -2.92 -18.99
N LEU A 323 -15.23 -2.27 -19.84
CA LEU A 323 -14.49 -1.03 -19.50
C LEU A 323 -15.39 0.15 -19.06
N ASP A 324 -16.50 0.35 -19.76
CA ASP A 324 -17.49 1.41 -19.49
C ASP A 324 -18.15 1.23 -18.12
N GLU A 325 -18.51 -0.01 -17.77
CA GLU A 325 -19.04 -0.33 -16.44
C GLU A 325 -18.01 -0.10 -15.33
N ARG A 326 -16.73 -0.44 -15.58
CA ARG A 326 -15.64 -0.26 -14.62
C ARG A 326 -15.43 1.21 -14.28
N GLU A 327 -15.39 2.10 -15.27
CA GLU A 327 -15.11 3.53 -15.06
C GLU A 327 -16.23 4.22 -14.27
N ALA A 328 -17.48 4.00 -14.67
CA ALA A 328 -18.64 4.56 -13.99
C ALA A 328 -18.78 4.03 -12.55
N TRP A 329 -18.50 2.75 -12.33
CA TRP A 329 -18.48 2.17 -10.98
C TRP A 329 -17.33 2.74 -10.14
N SER A 330 -16.12 2.84 -10.69
CA SER A 330 -14.94 3.34 -9.98
C SER A 330 -15.11 4.80 -9.55
N ALA A 331 -15.67 5.65 -10.42
CA ALA A 331 -15.97 7.04 -10.09
C ALA A 331 -16.94 7.15 -8.91
N ARG A 332 -18.06 6.41 -8.96
CA ARG A 332 -19.04 6.36 -7.86
C ARG A 332 -18.42 5.83 -6.57
N LEU A 333 -17.64 4.77 -6.63
CA LEU A 333 -16.99 4.18 -5.46
C LEU A 333 -16.08 5.19 -4.74
N LEU A 334 -15.27 5.92 -5.51
CA LEU A 334 -14.34 6.90 -4.99
C LEU A 334 -15.08 8.10 -4.39
N GLU A 335 -16.12 8.60 -5.07
CA GLU A 335 -16.88 9.77 -4.63
C GLU A 335 -17.81 9.46 -3.46
N GLU A 336 -18.58 8.37 -3.53
CA GLU A 336 -19.67 8.10 -2.61
C GLU A 336 -19.25 7.31 -1.36
N SER A 337 -18.22 6.46 -1.46
CA SER A 337 -17.84 5.52 -0.40
C SER A 337 -16.45 5.77 0.16
N ALA A 338 -15.44 5.78 -0.71
CA ALA A 338 -14.03 5.85 -0.31
C ALA A 338 -13.69 7.22 0.29
N SER A 339 -14.11 8.32 -0.35
CA SER A 339 -13.86 9.69 0.13
C SER A 339 -14.45 9.98 1.53
N LYS A 340 -15.54 9.29 1.89
CA LYS A 340 -16.23 9.46 3.17
C LYS A 340 -15.59 8.63 4.28
N GLU A 341 -14.77 7.63 3.97
CA GLU A 341 -14.18 6.73 4.96
C GLU A 341 -12.91 7.33 5.59
N ARG A 342 -13.09 8.01 6.72
CA ARG A 342 -11.98 8.73 7.39
C ARG A 342 -11.28 7.93 8.49
N ARG A 343 -11.85 6.82 8.95
CA ARG A 343 -11.42 6.06 10.13
C ARG A 343 -11.67 4.57 9.95
N PHE A 344 -11.07 3.77 10.82
CA PHE A 344 -11.34 2.34 10.89
C PHE A 344 -12.79 2.05 11.20
N LEU A 345 -13.35 1.11 10.46
CA LEU A 345 -14.60 0.47 10.81
C LEU A 345 -14.26 -0.85 11.51
N VAL A 346 -14.74 -1.01 12.73
CA VAL A 346 -14.58 -2.22 13.52
C VAL A 346 -15.85 -3.05 13.39
N LEU A 347 -15.69 -4.33 13.12
CA LEU A 347 -16.81 -5.24 12.94
C LEU A 347 -17.45 -5.56 14.30
N PRO A 348 -18.80 -5.65 14.38
CA PRO A 348 -19.50 -5.98 15.61
C PRO A 348 -18.96 -7.25 16.29
N GLY A 349 -18.66 -8.29 15.50
CA GLY A 349 -18.06 -9.53 16.02
C GLY A 349 -16.70 -9.34 16.70
N GLU A 350 -15.85 -8.45 16.19
CA GLU A 350 -14.58 -8.14 16.87
C GLU A 350 -14.81 -7.31 18.13
N VAL A 351 -15.75 -6.36 18.08
CA VAL A 351 -16.17 -5.60 19.26
C VAL A 351 -16.66 -6.52 20.38
N ALA A 352 -17.50 -7.50 20.06
CA ALA A 352 -18.02 -8.46 21.03
C ALA A 352 -16.90 -9.29 21.71
N VAL A 353 -15.91 -9.75 20.92
CA VAL A 353 -14.75 -10.48 21.45
C VAL A 353 -13.91 -9.60 22.36
N LEU A 354 -13.61 -8.36 21.94
CA LEU A 354 -12.87 -7.40 22.76
C LEU A 354 -13.57 -7.10 24.07
N CYS A 355 -14.91 -7.03 24.04
CA CYS A 355 -15.70 -6.86 25.25
C CYS A 355 -15.60 -8.08 26.17
N ALA A 356 -15.80 -9.28 25.64
CA ALA A 356 -15.73 -10.52 26.42
C ALA A 356 -14.35 -10.73 27.07
N CYS A 357 -13.27 -10.24 26.43
CA CYS A 357 -11.91 -10.32 26.94
C CYS A 357 -11.51 -9.16 27.85
N ALA A 358 -12.34 -8.13 28.03
CA ALA A 358 -12.01 -7.00 28.89
C ALA A 358 -11.87 -7.46 30.36
N PRO A 359 -10.78 -7.10 31.06
CA PRO A 359 -10.57 -7.54 32.44
C PRO A 359 -11.67 -7.00 33.37
N SER A 360 -12.45 -7.91 33.93
CA SER A 360 -13.49 -7.60 34.92
C SER A 360 -12.89 -7.55 36.32
N GLY A 361 -12.55 -6.37 36.84
CA GLY A 361 -12.20 -6.18 38.27
C GLY A 361 -10.86 -5.51 38.56
N LYS A 362 -10.56 -5.33 39.86
CA LYS A 362 -9.38 -4.60 40.39
C LYS A 362 -8.02 -5.29 40.14
N ASP A 363 -8.01 -6.52 39.63
CA ASP A 363 -6.80 -7.28 39.29
C ASP A 363 -6.46 -7.18 37.79
N ALA A 364 -6.56 -5.98 37.21
CA ALA A 364 -6.11 -5.71 35.85
C ALA A 364 -4.58 -5.68 35.80
N GLN A 365 -3.93 -6.84 35.89
CA GLN A 365 -2.51 -6.94 35.61
C GLN A 365 -2.27 -6.76 34.11
N VAL A 366 -1.33 -5.87 33.81
CA VAL A 366 -0.96 -5.33 32.49
C VAL A 366 -0.36 -6.42 31.61
N GLY A 367 -1.22 -7.21 30.97
CA GLY A 367 -0.82 -8.24 30.01
C GLY A 367 -1.19 -7.86 28.58
N GLY A 368 -0.55 -6.84 28.00
CA GLY A 368 -0.42 -6.59 26.55
C GLY A 368 -1.67 -6.58 25.65
N GLN A 369 -2.88 -6.80 26.15
CA GLN A 369 -4.11 -6.85 25.38
C GLN A 369 -4.63 -5.44 25.15
N SER A 370 -4.97 -5.13 23.91
CA SER A 370 -5.58 -3.86 23.51
C SER A 370 -6.90 -3.67 24.24
N CYS A 371 -6.91 -2.90 25.32
CA CYS A 371 -8.13 -2.46 25.99
C CYS A 371 -8.87 -1.48 25.06
N VAL A 372 -10.03 -1.89 24.56
CA VAL A 372 -10.91 -1.00 23.79
C VAL A 372 -11.92 -0.37 24.73
N VAL A 373 -12.03 0.95 24.66
CA VAL A 373 -13.09 1.70 25.32
C VAL A 373 -14.21 1.90 24.32
N LEU A 374 -15.38 1.33 24.60
CA LEU A 374 -16.57 1.55 23.79
C LEU A 374 -17.28 2.82 24.24
N LEU A 375 -17.52 3.71 23.28
CA LEU A 375 -18.25 4.95 23.51
C LEU A 375 -19.58 4.88 22.78
N ASP A 376 -20.68 4.88 23.53
CA ASP A 376 -22.02 5.03 22.94
C ASP A 376 -22.34 6.52 22.80
N VAL A 377 -22.60 6.91 21.56
CA VAL A 377 -22.84 8.31 21.16
C VAL A 377 -24.28 8.55 20.72
N ARG A 378 -25.17 7.55 20.89
CA ARG A 378 -26.59 7.64 20.56
C ARG A 378 -27.32 8.55 21.55
N ARG A 379 -28.58 8.89 21.26
CA ARG A 379 -29.39 9.72 22.17
C ARG A 379 -29.56 9.00 23.50
N GLN A 380 -29.66 9.76 24.58
CA GLN A 380 -29.84 9.22 25.94
C GLN A 380 -30.97 8.19 26.01
N VAL A 381 -32.13 8.50 25.40
CA VAL A 381 -33.29 7.60 25.36
C VAL A 381 -32.98 6.27 24.67
N GLU A 382 -32.12 6.26 23.64
CA GLU A 382 -31.73 5.04 22.93
C GLU A 382 -30.71 4.22 23.74
N PHE A 383 -29.80 4.90 24.43
CA PHE A 383 -28.84 4.27 25.35
C PHE A 383 -29.55 3.64 26.56
N ASP A 384 -30.47 4.39 27.19
CA ASP A 384 -31.22 3.92 28.37
C ASP A 384 -32.15 2.76 28.02
N ALA A 385 -32.67 2.71 26.78
CA ALA A 385 -33.49 1.61 26.30
C ALA A 385 -32.68 0.33 26.11
N GLU A 386 -31.51 0.41 25.47
CA GLU A 386 -30.63 -0.74 25.23
C GLU A 386 -29.21 -0.28 24.91
N HIS A 387 -28.21 -0.82 25.61
CA HIS A 387 -26.80 -0.54 25.36
C HIS A 387 -25.90 -1.74 25.68
N LEU A 388 -24.68 -1.72 25.13
CA LEU A 388 -23.65 -2.69 25.50
C LEU A 388 -23.18 -2.39 26.92
N SER A 389 -23.20 -3.38 27.80
CA SER A 389 -22.88 -3.22 29.23
C SER A 389 -21.48 -2.63 29.53
N GLN A 390 -20.56 -2.75 28.58
CA GLN A 390 -19.20 -2.22 28.67
C GLN A 390 -19.01 -0.87 27.96
N SER A 391 -20.07 -0.33 27.37
CA SER A 391 -20.03 0.98 26.71
C SER A 391 -20.22 2.11 27.72
N VAL A 392 -19.44 3.18 27.52
CA VAL A 392 -19.59 4.43 28.25
C VAL A 392 -20.43 5.36 27.38
N HIS A 393 -21.57 5.81 27.91
CA HIS A 393 -22.35 6.82 27.22
C HIS A 393 -21.63 8.16 27.28
N ILE A 394 -21.39 8.76 26.11
CA ILE A 394 -20.81 10.09 26.03
C ILE A 394 -21.71 10.95 25.15
N ARG A 395 -22.24 12.00 25.75
CA ARG A 395 -22.93 13.06 25.02
C ARG A 395 -22.26 14.39 25.31
N SER A 396 -21.68 14.98 24.26
CA SER A 396 -21.23 16.37 24.29
C SER A 396 -21.70 17.08 23.04
N ARG A 397 -21.98 18.38 23.13
CA ARG A 397 -22.26 19.23 21.95
C ARG A 397 -21.15 19.15 20.89
N ARG A 398 -19.91 18.84 21.30
CA ARG A 398 -18.77 18.64 20.38
C ARG A 398 -18.82 17.26 19.71
N LEU A 399 -19.32 16.24 20.42
CA LEU A 399 -19.53 14.91 19.88
C LEU A 399 -20.65 14.89 18.85
N ASP A 400 -21.73 15.65 19.05
CA ASP A 400 -22.79 15.79 18.04
C ASP A 400 -22.25 16.35 16.71
N ARG A 401 -21.27 17.27 16.77
CA ARG A 401 -20.56 17.73 15.56
C ARG A 401 -19.69 16.63 14.97
N LEU A 402 -18.98 15.88 15.82
CA LEU A 402 -18.07 14.81 15.44
C LEU A 402 -18.79 13.63 14.78
N VAL A 403 -19.95 13.23 15.32
CA VAL A 403 -20.87 12.22 14.77
C VAL A 403 -21.45 12.70 13.45
N ARG A 404 -21.93 13.96 13.36
CA ARG A 404 -22.39 14.55 12.09
C ARG A 404 -21.30 14.54 11.01
N THR A 405 -20.05 14.87 11.35
CA THR A 405 -18.92 14.74 10.41
C THR A 405 -18.55 13.30 10.09
N ALA A 406 -18.70 12.36 11.03
CA ALA A 406 -18.46 10.93 10.79
C ALA A 406 -19.52 10.31 9.86
N SER A 407 -20.74 10.82 9.90
CA SER A 407 -21.85 10.42 9.03
C SER A 407 -21.94 11.22 7.71
N GLY A 408 -21.00 12.13 7.44
CA GLY A 408 -20.92 12.88 6.18
C GLY A 408 -21.84 14.10 6.05
N GLY A 409 -22.42 14.61 7.14
CA GLY A 409 -23.28 15.80 7.13
C GLY A 409 -22.51 17.12 7.04
N ARG A 410 -23.06 18.12 6.31
CA ARG A 410 -22.56 19.52 6.32
C ARG A 410 -22.97 20.22 7.63
N LEU A 411 -22.09 21.12 8.09
CA LEU A 411 -22.34 21.95 9.27
C LEU A 411 -23.19 23.17 8.88
N ASP A 412 -24.50 23.10 9.05
CA ASP A 412 -25.33 24.30 9.08
C ASP A 412 -25.43 24.86 10.50
N GLY A 413 -25.29 26.18 10.59
CA GLY A 413 -25.18 26.93 11.83
C GLY A 413 -26.47 27.01 12.65
N ARG A 414 -26.27 27.09 13.97
CA ARG A 414 -27.22 27.26 15.09
C ARG A 414 -27.95 25.99 15.55
N VAL A 415 -27.54 25.51 16.74
CA VAL A 415 -28.38 24.70 17.64
C VAL A 415 -28.28 25.30 19.05
N SER A 416 -29.44 25.45 19.68
CA SER A 416 -29.69 26.01 21.01
C SER A 416 -29.04 25.22 22.16
N SER A 417 -28.92 25.88 23.31
CA SER A 417 -28.15 25.48 24.48
C SER A 417 -28.79 24.36 25.33
N LEU A 418 -28.16 23.18 25.40
CA LEU A 418 -28.40 22.13 26.42
C LEU A 418 -27.08 21.71 27.12
N PRO A 419 -27.03 21.51 28.44
CA PRO A 419 -25.79 21.24 29.19
C PRO A 419 -25.13 19.90 28.80
N ASP A 420 -23.82 19.78 29.02
CA ASP A 420 -23.06 18.53 28.82
C ASP A 420 -23.29 17.59 30.03
N GLU A 421 -23.66 16.33 29.78
CA GLU A 421 -23.92 15.31 30.82
C GLU A 421 -23.11 14.04 30.52
N VAL A 422 -22.47 13.49 31.55
CA VAL A 422 -21.72 12.22 31.50
C VAL A 422 -22.33 11.29 32.53
N SER A 423 -22.83 10.13 32.09
CA SER A 423 -23.56 9.17 32.92
C SER A 423 -22.94 7.78 32.77
N THR A 424 -22.67 7.11 33.89
CA THR A 424 -22.25 5.70 33.91
C THR A 424 -23.38 4.87 34.52
N SER A 425 -24.01 4.00 33.73
CA SER A 425 -24.96 3.00 34.25
C SER A 425 -24.44 1.58 33.98
N SER A 426 -24.74 0.65 34.89
CA SER A 426 -24.33 -0.76 34.80
C SER A 426 -25.57 -1.62 34.55
N ALA A 427 -25.65 -2.27 33.39
CA ALA A 427 -26.68 -3.26 33.08
C ALA A 427 -26.08 -4.68 32.98
N SER A 428 -26.75 -5.65 33.61
CA SER A 428 -26.39 -7.08 33.64
C SER A 428 -26.70 -7.76 32.30
N GLY A 429 -25.70 -8.40 31.70
CA GLY A 429 -25.79 -9.02 30.38
C GLY A 429 -26.01 -10.53 30.41
N GLU A 430 -26.83 -11.02 29.49
CA GLU A 430 -26.81 -12.39 28.99
C GLU A 430 -27.10 -12.41 27.48
N THR A 431 -26.55 -13.41 26.80
CA THR A 431 -26.69 -13.80 25.38
C THR A 431 -25.79 -13.14 24.33
N LEU A 432 -24.48 -13.45 24.33
CA LEU A 432 -23.55 -13.14 23.22
C LEU A 432 -22.66 -14.34 22.82
N LEU A 433 -23.23 -15.55 22.78
CA LEU A 433 -22.51 -16.78 22.38
C LEU A 433 -23.00 -17.39 21.04
N GLY A 434 -24.00 -16.80 20.38
CA GLY A 434 -24.58 -17.32 19.13
C GLY A 434 -24.00 -16.78 17.82
N GLN A 435 -23.29 -15.64 17.81
CA GLN A 435 -23.13 -14.84 16.58
C GLN A 435 -21.81 -15.00 15.81
N ALA A 436 -20.96 -15.97 16.18
CA ALA A 436 -19.66 -16.16 15.52
C ALA A 436 -19.75 -16.61 14.04
N ARG A 437 -20.90 -17.12 13.57
CA ARG A 437 -21.16 -17.43 12.15
C ARG A 437 -21.78 -16.26 11.37
N GLU A 438 -22.33 -15.26 12.05
CA GLU A 438 -22.93 -14.05 11.46
C GLU A 438 -21.87 -13.06 10.96
N VAL A 439 -20.69 -13.04 11.56
CA VAL A 439 -19.59 -12.09 11.22
C VAL A 439 -19.20 -12.15 9.73
N HIS A 440 -19.21 -13.33 9.10
CA HIS A 440 -18.90 -13.42 7.66
C HIS A 440 -19.98 -12.78 6.79
N ALA A 441 -21.25 -12.98 7.15
CA ALA A 441 -22.42 -12.43 6.47
C ALA A 441 -22.59 -10.92 6.76
N GLU A 442 -22.27 -10.44 7.95
CA GLU A 442 -22.26 -9.02 8.30
C GLU A 442 -21.21 -8.24 7.51
N ILE A 443 -20.00 -8.79 7.37
CA ILE A 443 -18.98 -8.16 6.52
C ILE A 443 -19.44 -8.18 5.06
N GLN A 444 -20.07 -9.27 4.61
CA GLN A 444 -20.63 -9.36 3.26
C GLN A 444 -21.71 -8.29 3.05
N ALA A 445 -22.65 -8.12 3.99
CA ALA A 445 -23.70 -7.12 3.93
C ALA A 445 -23.17 -5.68 4.01
N LEU A 446 -22.18 -5.39 4.87
CA LEU A 446 -21.56 -4.06 4.98
C LEU A 446 -20.75 -3.67 3.74
N VAL A 447 -20.05 -4.64 3.15
CA VAL A 447 -19.33 -4.44 1.89
C VAL A 447 -20.33 -4.34 0.74
N ASP A 448 -21.36 -5.17 0.68
CA ASP A 448 -22.36 -5.14 -0.39
C ASP A 448 -23.18 -3.84 -0.36
N ALA A 449 -23.62 -3.40 0.82
CA ALA A 449 -24.40 -2.18 1.00
C ALA A 449 -23.62 -0.90 0.65
N ARG A 450 -22.29 -0.89 0.83
CA ARG A 450 -21.47 0.33 0.65
C ARG A 450 -20.53 0.27 -0.55
N TRP A 451 -20.18 -0.92 -1.05
CA TRP A 451 -19.19 -1.15 -2.12
C TRP A 451 -19.68 -2.13 -3.20
N GLY A 452 -20.74 -2.93 -2.94
CA GLY A 452 -21.23 -3.98 -3.86
C GLY A 452 -22.48 -3.64 -4.67
N GLN A 453 -23.34 -2.70 -4.24
CA GLN A 453 -24.57 -2.38 -4.97
C GLN A 453 -24.37 -1.40 -6.13
N GLY A 454 -24.15 -1.98 -7.31
CA GLY A 454 -24.77 -1.51 -8.55
C GLY A 454 -25.94 -2.43 -8.90
N SER A 455 -27.01 -2.43 -8.10
CA SER A 455 -28.29 -2.95 -8.56
C SER A 455 -29.09 -1.76 -9.06
N LEU A 456 -29.39 -1.76 -10.35
CA LEU A 456 -30.50 -1.01 -10.90
C LEU A 456 -31.75 -1.41 -10.11
N SER A 457 -32.18 -0.56 -9.17
CA SER A 457 -33.59 -0.55 -8.79
C SER A 457 -34.35 0.00 -10.00
N ALA A 458 -34.67 -0.89 -10.94
CA ALA A 458 -35.82 -0.69 -11.78
C ALA A 458 -37.02 -0.52 -10.83
N SER A 459 -37.69 0.60 -10.99
CA SER A 459 -38.98 0.91 -10.40
C SER A 459 -39.94 -0.27 -10.47
N SER A 460 -40.58 -0.58 -9.34
CA SER A 460 -42.01 -0.85 -9.29
C SER A 460 -42.55 -0.35 -7.96
#